data_AF-A0A3D4UVX9-F1
#
_entry.id   AF-A0A3D4UVX9-F1
#
_cell.length_a   1.000
_cell.length_b   1.000
_cell.length_c   1.000
_cell.angle_alpha   90.00
_cell.angle_beta   90.00
_cell.angle_gamma   90.00
#
_symmetry.space_group_name_H-M   'P 1'
#
loop_
_entity.id
_entity.type
_entity.pdbx_description
1 polymer ?
#
loop_
_entity_poly.entity_id
_entity_poly.type
_entity_poly.pdbx_seq_one_letter_code
_entity_poly.pdbx_strand_id
1 'polypeptide(L)'
;MAYKSKYKVKNRKKYIGDPDKVVCRSLWERQVCKYFDSNRNIIRWGSEEVTIKYYSPIDKKMHRYYPDFIVEKINKNKEIETLLIEVKPYKQTLKPERKKKSKRTYLSECKTFEINSAKWKAAEEVAKRNDWKFVILSEKEIFPHK
;
A
#
# COMPACT_ATOMS: atom_id res chain seq x y z
N MET A 1 -11.92 15.53 1.65
CA MET A 1 -12.63 14.23 1.73
C MET A 1 -11.84 13.23 0.89
N ALA A 2 -11.45 12.08 1.44
CA ALA A 2 -10.79 11.04 0.63
C ALA A 2 -11.83 10.49 -0.35
N TYR A 3 -11.58 10.64 -1.65
CA TYR A 3 -12.51 10.22 -2.70
C TYR A 3 -12.53 8.69 -2.76
N LYS A 4 -13.53 8.07 -2.14
CA LYS A 4 -13.79 6.63 -2.26
C LYS A 4 -14.52 6.37 -3.56
N SER A 5 -14.00 5.49 -4.41
CA SER A 5 -14.64 5.17 -5.69
C SER A 5 -14.48 3.69 -6.04
N LYS A 6 -15.47 3.12 -6.72
CA LYS A 6 -15.33 1.80 -7.35
C LYS A 6 -14.42 1.92 -8.57
N TYR A 7 -13.56 0.93 -8.77
CA TYR A 7 -12.73 0.80 -9.96
C TYR A 7 -13.22 -0.37 -10.80
N LYS A 8 -13.61 -0.10 -12.05
CA LYS A 8 -14.00 -1.15 -12.99
C LYS A 8 -12.74 -1.65 -13.69
N VAL A 9 -12.28 -2.85 -13.31
CA VAL A 9 -11.15 -3.52 -13.95
C VAL A 9 -11.46 -3.76 -15.42
N LYS A 10 -10.62 -3.28 -16.33
CA LYS A 10 -10.78 -3.50 -17.77
C LYS A 10 -10.19 -4.84 -18.18
N ASN A 11 -9.04 -5.21 -17.63
CA ASN A 11 -8.38 -6.48 -17.90
C ASN A 11 -8.61 -7.48 -16.75
N ARG A 12 -9.81 -8.07 -16.73
CA ARG A 12 -10.25 -9.02 -15.69
C ARG A 12 -9.30 -10.22 -15.53
N LYS A 13 -8.62 -10.65 -16.60
CA LYS A 13 -7.65 -11.75 -16.57
C LYS A 13 -6.39 -11.43 -15.77
N LYS A 14 -6.05 -10.14 -15.61
CA LYS A 14 -4.92 -9.69 -14.79
C LYS A 14 -5.27 -9.55 -13.31
N TYR A 15 -6.56 -9.48 -12.96
CA TYR A 15 -6.94 -9.19 -11.59
C TYR A 15 -6.98 -10.47 -10.75
N ILE A 16 -6.38 -10.40 -9.57
CA ILE A 16 -6.41 -11.43 -8.54
C ILE A 16 -7.61 -11.11 -7.65
N GLY A 17 -8.55 -12.06 -7.53
CA GLY A 17 -9.75 -11.88 -6.71
C GLY A 17 -10.99 -11.56 -7.55
N ASP A 18 -11.93 -10.81 -6.97
CA ASP A 18 -13.19 -10.43 -7.62
C ASP A 18 -13.07 -9.04 -8.29
N PRO A 19 -12.94 -8.97 -9.63
CA PRO A 19 -12.72 -7.71 -10.35
C PRO A 19 -13.90 -6.74 -10.30
N ASP A 20 -15.07 -7.16 -9.82
CA ASP A 20 -16.25 -6.29 -9.65
C ASP A 20 -16.30 -5.62 -8.26
N LYS A 21 -15.40 -6.01 -7.35
CA LYS A 21 -15.35 -5.52 -5.96
C LYS A 21 -14.18 -4.59 -5.65
N VAL A 22 -13.43 -4.14 -6.66
CA VAL A 22 -12.28 -3.25 -6.45
C VAL A 22 -12.73 -1.86 -5.98
N VAL A 23 -12.24 -1.45 -4.80
CA VAL A 23 -12.54 -0.16 -4.19
C VAL A 23 -11.25 0.62 -4.00
N CYS A 24 -11.16 1.80 -4.60
CA CYS A 24 -10.10 2.75 -4.31
C CYS A 24 -10.57 3.68 -3.19
N ARG A 25 -9.78 3.77 -2.12
CA ARG A 25 -9.96 4.66 -0.97
C ARG A 25 -9.33 6.03 -1.18
N SER A 26 -8.55 6.18 -2.26
CA SER A 26 -7.98 7.45 -2.68
C SER A 26 -7.92 7.59 -4.20
N LEU A 27 -7.77 8.84 -4.68
CA LEU A 27 -7.47 9.09 -6.09
C LEU A 27 -6.13 8.50 -6.52
N TRP A 28 -5.17 8.39 -5.60
CA TRP A 28 -3.85 7.83 -5.85
C TRP A 28 -3.95 6.34 -6.12
N GLU A 29 -4.67 5.60 -5.27
CA GLU A 29 -5.00 4.20 -5.52
C GLU A 29 -5.73 4.01 -6.86
N ARG A 30 -6.63 4.93 -7.23
CA ARG A 30 -7.30 4.86 -8.54
C ARG A 30 -6.33 5.01 -9.71
N GLN A 31 -5.33 5.89 -9.60
CA GLN A 31 -4.28 6.01 -10.61
C GLN A 31 -3.40 4.75 -10.65
N VAL A 32 -3.05 4.21 -9.49
CA VAL A 32 -2.28 2.96 -9.37
C VAL A 32 -3.04 1.78 -10.00
N CYS A 33 -4.33 1.62 -9.72
CA CYS A 33 -5.20 0.61 -10.37
C CYS A 33 -5.18 0.76 -11.90
N LYS A 34 -5.35 1.99 -12.40
CA LYS A 34 -5.30 2.29 -13.84
C LYS A 34 -3.95 1.90 -14.47
N TYR A 35 -2.85 2.19 -13.77
CA TYR A 35 -1.53 1.80 -14.21
C TYR A 35 -1.39 0.28 -14.27
N PHE A 36 -1.79 -0.45 -13.22
CA PHE A 36 -1.67 -1.92 -13.19
C PHE A 36 -2.51 -2.61 -14.27
N ASP A 37 -3.73 -2.12 -14.49
CA ASP A 37 -4.65 -2.71 -15.46
C ASP A 37 -4.17 -2.53 -16.91
N SER A 38 -3.57 -1.38 -17.22
CA SER A 38 -3.17 -1.02 -18.59
C SER A 38 -1.71 -1.37 -18.94
N ASN A 39 -0.83 -1.51 -17.95
CA ASN A 39 0.59 -1.75 -18.21
C ASN A 39 0.85 -3.21 -18.61
N ARG A 40 1.50 -3.42 -19.76
CA ARG A 40 1.85 -4.75 -20.29
C ARG A 40 2.84 -5.53 -19.43
N ASN A 41 3.71 -4.83 -18.70
CA ASN A 41 4.70 -5.46 -17.81
C ASN A 41 4.09 -5.96 -16.50
N ILE A 42 2.83 -5.61 -16.21
CA ILE A 42 2.08 -6.18 -15.09
C ILE A 42 1.40 -7.45 -15.56
N ILE A 43 1.75 -8.57 -14.91
CA ILE A 43 1.20 -9.90 -15.19
C ILE A 43 -0.14 -10.05 -14.48
N ARG A 44 -0.13 -9.85 -13.16
CA ARG A 44 -1.34 -9.88 -12.32
C ARG A 44 -1.25 -8.89 -11.17
N TRP A 45 -2.40 -8.47 -10.66
CA TRP A 45 -2.48 -7.58 -9.50
C TRP A 45 -3.78 -7.78 -8.73
N GLY A 46 -3.75 -7.54 -7.42
CA GLY A 46 -4.91 -7.59 -6.53
C GLY A 46 -4.92 -6.39 -5.60
N SER A 47 -6.09 -6.04 -5.07
CA SER A 47 -6.25 -4.92 -4.12
C SER A 47 -6.79 -5.45 -2.80
N GLU A 48 -6.07 -5.21 -1.70
CA GLU A 48 -6.39 -5.71 -0.36
C GLU A 48 -6.54 -7.24 -0.23
N GLU A 49 -6.02 -8.02 -1.18
CA GLU A 49 -6.14 -9.48 -1.22
C GLU A 49 -5.22 -10.20 -0.20
N VAL A 50 -4.22 -9.50 0.35
CA VAL A 50 -3.24 -10.09 1.28
C VAL A 50 -3.54 -9.65 2.71
N THR A 51 -3.70 -10.62 3.61
CA THR A 51 -3.89 -10.36 5.05
C THR A 51 -2.61 -10.65 5.83
N ILE A 52 -2.13 -9.65 6.57
CA ILE A 52 -0.90 -9.73 7.36
C ILE A 52 -1.25 -9.53 8.83
N LYS A 53 -0.86 -10.47 9.70
CA LYS A 53 -0.98 -10.28 11.14
C LYS A 53 0.17 -9.42 11.65
N TYR A 54 -0.12 -8.41 12.46
CA TYR A 54 0.89 -7.59 13.12
C TYR A 54 0.54 -7.35 14.59
N TYR A 55 1.54 -7.16 15.43
CA TYR A 55 1.36 -6.79 16.82
C TYR A 55 1.35 -5.27 16.95
N SER A 56 0.26 -4.70 17.47
CA SER A 56 0.13 -3.26 17.66
C SER A 56 0.88 -2.82 18.94
N PRO A 57 1.83 -1.88 18.85
CA PRO A 57 2.61 -1.45 20.01
C PRO A 57 1.79 -0.60 20.99
N ILE A 58 0.64 -0.07 20.55
CA ILE A 58 -0.17 0.88 21.32
C ILE A 58 -1.13 0.17 22.28
N ASP A 59 -1.80 -0.87 21.81
CA ASP A 59 -2.80 -1.62 22.59
C ASP A 59 -2.34 -3.05 22.95
N LYS A 60 -1.12 -3.42 22.57
CA LYS A 60 -0.48 -4.70 22.92
C LYS A 60 -1.24 -5.93 22.42
N LYS A 61 -1.97 -5.81 21.30
CA LYS A 61 -2.80 -6.88 20.71
C LYS A 61 -2.40 -7.21 19.28
N MET A 62 -2.80 -8.40 18.82
CA MET A 62 -2.66 -8.81 17.42
C MET A 62 -3.79 -8.23 16.57
N HIS A 63 -3.43 -7.67 15.44
CA HIS A 63 -4.34 -7.06 14.46
C HIS A 63 -4.09 -7.58 13.05
N ARG A 64 -5.00 -7.27 12.14
CA ARG A 64 -4.85 -7.53 10.71
C ARG A 64 -4.51 -6.25 9.96
N TYR A 65 -3.57 -6.36 9.04
CA TYR A 65 -3.17 -5.34 8.09
C TYR A 65 -3.42 -5.88 6.69
N TYR A 66 -4.05 -5.05 5.86
CA TYR A 66 -4.32 -5.32 4.46
C TYR A 66 -3.54 -4.28 3.66
N PRO A 67 -2.37 -4.62 3.09
CA PRO A 67 -1.66 -3.74 2.17
C PRO A 67 -2.56 -3.40 0.99
N ASP A 68 -2.39 -2.19 0.43
CA ASP A 68 -3.27 -1.71 -0.64
C ASP A 68 -3.25 -2.61 -1.89
N PHE A 69 -2.08 -3.12 -2.30
CA PHE A 69 -1.96 -3.99 -3.47
C PHE A 69 -0.95 -5.13 -3.34
N ILE A 70 -1.19 -6.21 -4.09
CA ILE A 70 -0.18 -7.20 -4.47
C ILE A 70 -0.06 -7.18 -6.00
N VAL A 71 1.16 -7.24 -6.52
CA VAL A 71 1.42 -7.12 -7.97
C VAL A 71 2.53 -8.05 -8.39
N GLU A 72 2.31 -8.78 -9.48
CA GLU A 72 3.38 -9.46 -10.19
C GLU A 72 3.71 -8.73 -11.49
N LYS A 73 4.99 -8.47 -11.68
CA LYS A 73 5.46 -7.72 -12.84
C LYS A 73 6.76 -8.27 -13.38
N ILE A 74 7.01 -7.97 -14.64
CA ILE A 74 8.29 -8.19 -15.31
C ILE A 74 9.19 -6.99 -14.99
N ASN A 75 10.33 -7.26 -14.35
CA ASN A 75 11.32 -6.25 -14.00
C ASN A 75 12.19 -5.86 -15.22
N LYS A 76 13.14 -4.92 -15.02
CA LYS A 76 14.04 -4.48 -16.10
C LYS A 76 14.95 -5.59 -16.64
N ASN A 77 15.22 -6.62 -15.84
CA ASN A 77 16.03 -7.79 -16.20
C ASN A 77 15.19 -8.90 -16.85
N LYS A 78 13.91 -8.64 -17.16
CA LYS A 78 12.93 -9.60 -17.70
C LYS A 78 12.56 -10.75 -16.75
N GLU A 79 12.83 -10.61 -15.47
CA GLU A 79 12.42 -11.58 -14.45
C GLU A 79 11.07 -11.19 -13.84
N ILE A 80 10.34 -12.20 -13.36
CA ILE A 80 9.08 -11.98 -12.64
C ILE A 80 9.41 -11.64 -11.18
N GLU A 81 8.89 -10.53 -10.69
CA GLU A 81 8.93 -10.19 -9.27
C GLU A 81 7.54 -9.86 -8.73
N THR A 82 7.32 -10.23 -7.47
CA THR A 82 6.10 -9.93 -6.74
C THR A 82 6.32 -8.82 -5.74
N LEU A 83 5.43 -7.83 -5.74
CA LEU A 83 5.46 -6.67 -4.87
C LEU A 83 4.23 -6.65 -3.98
N LEU A 84 4.44 -6.39 -2.69
CA LEU A 84 3.41 -5.88 -1.78
C LEU A 84 3.55 -4.37 -1.71
N ILE A 85 2.46 -3.66 -1.98
CA ILE A 85 2.48 -2.21 -2.15
C ILE A 85 1.52 -1.55 -1.17
N GLU A 86 2.00 -0.49 -0.53
CA GLU A 86 1.21 0.42 0.29
C GLU A 86 1.26 1.83 -0.31
N VAL A 87 0.11 2.46 -0.52
CA VAL A 87 -0.02 3.84 -1.00
C VAL A 87 -0.17 4.79 0.19
N LYS A 88 0.82 5.67 0.39
CA LYS A 88 0.82 6.66 1.47
C LYS A 88 1.46 7.98 1.06
N PRO A 89 0.93 9.13 1.51
CA PRO A 89 1.62 10.41 1.37
C PRO A 89 3.02 10.35 1.95
N TYR A 90 4.00 10.87 1.23
CA TYR A 90 5.41 10.84 1.66
C TYR A 90 5.58 11.44 3.06
N LYS A 91 4.87 12.52 3.37
CA LYS A 91 4.87 13.13 4.71
C LYS A 91 4.48 12.17 5.84
N GLN A 92 3.64 11.16 5.56
CA GLN A 92 3.19 10.16 6.55
C GLN A 92 4.18 9.00 6.73
N THR A 93 5.18 8.87 5.85
CA THR A 93 6.28 7.90 6.02
C THR A 93 7.37 8.44 6.92
N LEU A 94 7.35 9.74 7.22
CA LEU A 94 8.33 10.42 8.06
C LEU A 94 7.88 10.44 9.52
N LYS A 95 8.85 10.35 10.42
CA LYS A 95 8.62 10.45 11.87
C LYS A 95 7.99 11.81 12.19
N PRO A 96 6.92 11.87 13.00
CA PRO A 96 6.28 13.13 13.35
C PRO A 96 7.21 14.01 14.18
N GLU A 97 7.19 15.30 13.87
CA GLU A 97 7.91 16.34 14.60
C GLU A 97 6.94 17.21 15.39
N ARG A 98 7.35 17.62 16.61
CA ARG A 98 6.51 18.41 17.53
C ARG A 98 6.22 19.81 16.99
N LYS A 99 7.26 20.55 16.54
CA LYS A 99 7.15 21.93 16.03
C LYS A 99 6.17 22.78 16.89
N LYS A 100 5.29 23.55 16.26
CA LYS A 100 4.25 24.38 16.91
C LYS A 100 2.95 23.60 17.24
N LYS A 101 2.95 22.26 17.14
CA LYS A 101 1.74 21.44 17.37
C LYS A 101 1.42 21.34 18.87
N SER A 102 0.13 21.24 19.18
CA SER A 102 -0.29 20.90 20.55
C SER A 102 0.27 19.53 20.97
N LYS A 103 0.48 19.33 22.28
CA LYS A 103 0.92 18.04 22.84
C LYS A 103 -0.01 16.89 22.41
N ARG A 104 -1.33 17.13 22.40
CA ARG A 104 -2.35 16.13 22.02
C ARG A 104 -2.20 15.72 20.55
N THR A 105 -2.06 16.69 19.65
CA THR A 105 -1.88 16.42 18.20
C THR A 105 -0.60 15.64 17.96
N TYR A 106 0.52 16.08 18.56
CA TYR A 106 1.81 15.40 18.40
C TYR A 106 1.76 13.94 18.88
N LEU A 107 1.21 13.69 20.08
CA LEU A 107 1.07 12.33 20.61
C LEU A 107 0.17 11.45 19.72
N SER A 108 -0.90 12.02 19.15
CA SER A 108 -1.77 11.29 18.21
C SER A 108 -1.02 10.89 16.94
N GLU A 109 -0.23 11.80 16.36
CA GLU A 109 0.58 11.49 15.19
C GLU A 109 1.66 10.44 15.50
N CYS A 110 2.32 10.53 16.66
CA CYS A 110 3.28 9.51 17.12
C CYS A 110 2.63 8.13 17.21
N LYS A 111 1.44 8.02 17.81
CA LYS A 111 0.71 6.75 17.89
C LYS A 111 0.41 6.17 16.51
N THR A 112 -0.10 6.99 15.59
CA THR A 112 -0.37 6.57 14.22
C THR A 112 0.90 6.12 13.50
N PHE A 113 1.99 6.85 13.65
CA PHE A 113 3.28 6.50 13.08
C PHE A 113 3.76 5.13 13.59
N GLU A 114 3.78 4.92 14.91
CA GLU A 114 4.21 3.65 15.51
C GLU A 114 3.35 2.45 15.06
N ILE A 115 2.02 2.64 14.94
CA ILE A 115 1.13 1.60 14.40
C ILE A 115 1.49 1.28 12.95
N ASN A 116 1.68 2.30 12.11
CA ASN A 116 2.03 2.08 10.70
C ASN A 116 3.42 1.46 10.54
N SER A 117 4.41 1.87 11.33
CA SER A 117 5.73 1.24 11.35
C SER A 117 5.64 -0.24 11.72
N ALA A 118 4.81 -0.62 12.69
CA ALA A 118 4.59 -2.02 13.04
C ALA A 118 3.93 -2.83 11.90
N LYS A 119 2.96 -2.23 11.19
CA LYS A 119 2.33 -2.83 10.01
C LYS A 119 3.34 -3.05 8.88
N TRP A 120 4.14 -2.04 8.56
CA TRP A 120 5.12 -2.10 7.48
C TRP A 120 6.22 -3.10 7.79
N LYS A 121 6.73 -3.13 9.02
CA LYS A 121 7.69 -4.15 9.45
C LYS A 121 7.14 -5.56 9.27
N ALA A 122 5.90 -5.81 9.68
CA ALA A 122 5.27 -7.12 9.47
C ALA A 122 5.12 -7.46 7.98
N ALA A 123 4.83 -6.47 7.13
CA ALA A 123 4.74 -6.69 5.69
C ALA A 123 6.10 -6.93 5.03
N GLU A 124 7.16 -6.26 5.46
CA GLU A 124 8.54 -6.54 5.03
C GLU A 124 8.95 -7.97 5.38
N GLU A 125 8.63 -8.44 6.59
CA GLU A 125 8.91 -9.81 7.01
C GLU A 125 8.14 -10.85 6.18
N VAL A 126 6.85 -10.62 5.92
CA VAL A 126 6.04 -11.48 5.05
C VAL A 126 6.59 -11.45 3.63
N ALA A 127 6.91 -10.27 3.09
CA ALA A 127 7.45 -10.14 1.75
C ALA A 127 8.76 -10.93 1.62
N LYS A 128 9.70 -10.74 2.56
CA LYS A 128 10.99 -11.43 2.57
C LYS A 128 10.84 -12.96 2.66
N ARG A 129 9.89 -13.47 3.44
CA ARG A 129 9.63 -14.93 3.55
C ARG A 129 9.09 -15.57 2.28
N ASN A 130 8.49 -14.77 1.38
CA ASN A 130 7.90 -15.25 0.13
C ASN A 130 8.72 -14.82 -1.11
N ASP A 131 9.94 -14.31 -0.92
CA ASP A 131 10.75 -13.72 -2.00
C ASP A 131 10.05 -12.56 -2.75
N TRP A 132 9.18 -11.83 -2.05
CA TRP A 132 8.52 -10.63 -2.53
C TRP A 132 9.24 -9.38 -2.02
N LYS A 133 8.88 -8.21 -2.56
CA LYS A 133 9.36 -6.91 -2.07
C LYS A 133 8.21 -6.08 -1.52
N PHE A 134 8.37 -5.52 -0.33
CA PHE A 134 7.45 -4.51 0.18
C PHE A 134 7.88 -3.11 -0.29
N VAL A 135 6.93 -2.35 -0.83
CA VAL A 135 7.19 -1.02 -1.41
C VAL A 135 6.12 -0.04 -0.95
N ILE A 136 6.54 1.15 -0.53
CA ILE A 136 5.62 2.26 -0.27
C ILE A 136 5.63 3.18 -1.49
N LEU A 137 4.45 3.41 -2.09
CA LEU A 137 4.27 4.37 -3.17
C LEU A 137 3.68 5.67 -2.61
N SER A 138 4.38 6.77 -2.86
CA SER A 138 3.93 8.12 -2.52
C SER A 138 3.59 8.92 -3.78
N GLU A 139 3.18 10.17 -3.58
CA GLU A 139 2.94 11.12 -4.66
C GLU A 139 4.15 11.26 -5.60
N LYS A 140 5.38 11.06 -5.11
CA LYS A 140 6.62 11.18 -5.88
C LYS A 140 6.73 10.10 -6.95
N GLU A 141 6.31 8.87 -6.64
CA GLU A 141 6.35 7.75 -7.56
C GLU A 141 5.11 7.70 -8.46
N ILE A 142 3.96 8.15 -7.94
CA ILE A 142 2.67 8.12 -8.67
C ILE A 142 2.57 9.27 -9.68
N PHE A 143 3.17 10.44 -9.37
CA PHE A 143 3.14 11.64 -10.21
C PHE A 143 4.55 12.21 -10.45
N PRO A 144 5.43 11.50 -11.19
CA PRO A 144 6.84 11.88 -11.32
C PRO A 144 7.09 13.14 -12.17
N HIS A 145 6.08 13.66 -12.86
CA HIS A 145 6.19 14.81 -13.77
C HIS A 145 5.36 16.03 -13.30
N LYS A 146 5.06 16.11 -12.00
CA LYS A 146 4.40 17.26 -11.40
C LYS A 146 5.27 17.93 -10.36
#